data_AF-R7U6B0-F1
#
_entry.id   AF-R7U6B0-F1
#
_cell.length_a   1.000
_cell.length_b   1.000
_cell.length_c   1.000
_cell.angle_alpha   90.00
_cell.angle_beta   90.00
_cell.angle_gamma   90.00
#
_symmetry.space_group_name_H-M   'P 1'
#
loop_
_entity.id
_entity.type
_entity.pdbx_description
1 polymer ?
#
loop_
_entity_poly.entity_id
_entity_poly.type
_entity_poly.pdbx_seq_one_letter_code
_entity_poly.pdbx_strand_id
1 'polypeptide(L)'
;MGAAGVTDQQTQTYITALFALAEKDLQFIDGMLAPICYTFFRMIEDQGDALCDDLENGFLSENFKVDEEVREEVNRNLRVESHRANQVRRELRKGTDGLALRLWPNLKMVHIAITGAFEPSYRMLKSSYIKGVYVRRFIHVSTEAAIGAPQESIADSGEKPRGYVFAHSSAFFEFIPEDEMDSASPKTFFLDQLQVGQTYEVIITTQNGLYRYRFGDVIKVVGFIDENPIYEFKYRSGQLLNLKTEKTSENVFYDALRAAEMEWKGMSIMDYTATESTNVQLIPGGIWTYIIYA
;
A
#
# COMPACT_ATOMS: atom_id res chain seq x y z
N MET A 1 -22.83 9.45 3.60
CA MET A 1 -22.24 8.12 3.56
C MET A 1 -22.42 7.58 2.13
N GLY A 2 -22.24 8.43 1.10
CA GLY A 2 -22.87 8.21 -0.21
C GLY A 2 -22.07 7.41 -1.25
N ALA A 3 -20.78 7.15 -1.01
CA ALA A 3 -19.97 6.37 -1.95
C ALA A 3 -20.03 4.84 -1.71
N ALA A 4 -20.60 4.39 -0.58
CA ALA A 4 -20.59 2.98 -0.17
C ALA A 4 -21.55 2.09 -0.98
N GLY A 5 -22.59 2.69 -1.59
CA GLY A 5 -23.55 1.99 -2.46
C GLY A 5 -23.14 1.91 -3.93
N VAL A 6 -22.04 2.55 -4.33
CA VAL A 6 -21.57 2.58 -5.72
C VAL A 6 -20.67 1.39 -5.99
N THR A 7 -21.04 0.57 -6.97
CA THR A 7 -20.29 -0.63 -7.37
C THR A 7 -19.15 -0.35 -8.34
N ASP A 8 -19.24 0.75 -9.10
CA ASP A 8 -18.19 1.18 -10.02
C ASP A 8 -17.07 1.93 -9.27
N GLN A 9 -15.86 1.39 -9.30
CA GLN A 9 -14.72 1.90 -8.56
C GLN A 9 -14.30 3.31 -9.01
N GLN A 10 -14.39 3.63 -10.30
CA GLN A 10 -14.04 4.96 -10.81
C GLN A 10 -15.01 6.01 -10.28
N THR A 11 -16.31 5.74 -10.36
CA THR A 11 -17.36 6.61 -9.83
C THR A 11 -17.25 6.77 -8.32
N GLN A 12 -16.97 5.68 -7.59
CA GLN A 12 -16.74 5.72 -6.15
C GLN A 12 -15.54 6.61 -5.79
N THR A 13 -14.43 6.49 -6.53
CA THR A 13 -13.23 7.30 -6.33
C THR A 13 -13.49 8.77 -6.66
N TYR A 14 -14.23 9.05 -7.73
CA TYR A 14 -14.62 10.42 -8.11
C TYR A 14 -15.47 11.09 -7.03
N ILE A 15 -16.53 10.42 -6.56
CA ILE A 15 -17.40 10.95 -5.49
C ILE A 15 -16.58 11.18 -4.21
N THR A 16 -15.67 10.25 -3.87
CA THR A 16 -14.77 10.41 -2.72
C THR A 16 -13.86 11.63 -2.88
N ALA A 17 -13.28 11.84 -4.06
CA ALA A 17 -12.48 13.02 -4.39
C ALA A 17 -13.29 14.31 -4.29
N LEU A 18 -14.53 14.32 -4.77
CA LEU A 18 -15.44 15.46 -4.72
C LEU A 18 -15.70 15.90 -3.26
N PHE A 19 -16.05 14.96 -2.39
CA PHE A 19 -16.23 15.25 -0.96
C PHE A 19 -14.93 15.67 -0.26
N ALA A 20 -13.80 15.05 -0.59
CA ALA A 20 -12.52 15.45 -0.03
C ALA A 20 -12.12 16.88 -0.43
N LEU A 21 -12.38 17.28 -1.68
CA LEU A 21 -12.11 18.62 -2.17
C LEU A 21 -13.04 19.67 -1.55
N ALA A 22 -14.30 19.30 -1.28
CA ALA A 22 -15.25 20.12 -0.54
C ALA A 22 -14.81 20.38 0.91
N GLU A 23 -14.09 19.45 1.54
CA GLU A 23 -13.55 19.62 2.89
C GLU A 23 -12.23 20.42 2.84
N LYS A 24 -12.28 21.68 3.29
CA LYS A 24 -11.11 22.57 3.32
C LYS A 24 -10.12 22.21 4.42
N ASP A 25 -10.64 21.77 5.57
CA ASP A 25 -9.86 21.56 6.79
C ASP A 25 -9.49 20.08 6.99
N LEU A 26 -9.39 19.32 5.90
CA LEU A 26 -9.00 17.91 5.92
C LEU A 26 -7.65 17.71 6.65
N GLN A 27 -7.67 16.95 7.73
CA GLN A 27 -6.49 16.72 8.58
C GLN A 27 -5.87 15.33 8.42
N PHE A 28 -6.65 14.35 7.97
CA PHE A 28 -6.23 12.95 7.89
C PHE A 28 -6.77 12.32 6.61
N ILE A 29 -5.91 11.57 5.91
CA ILE A 29 -6.30 10.70 4.80
C ILE A 29 -5.96 9.27 5.22
N ASP A 30 -6.96 8.39 5.25
CA ASP A 30 -6.75 6.95 5.40
C ASP A 30 -7.02 6.28 4.05
N GLY A 31 -5.94 5.82 3.41
CA GLY A 31 -6.00 5.24 2.07
C GLY A 31 -5.97 3.71 2.06
N MET A 32 -5.81 3.08 3.23
CA MET A 32 -5.49 1.66 3.44
C MET A 32 -4.21 1.18 2.71
N LEU A 33 -4.15 1.25 1.37
CA LEU A 33 -3.05 0.84 0.51
C LEU A 33 -2.53 2.00 -0.34
N ALA A 34 -1.21 2.06 -0.58
CA ALA A 34 -0.61 3.10 -1.42
C ALA A 34 -1.20 3.20 -2.84
N PRO A 35 -1.51 2.11 -3.57
CA PRO A 35 -2.11 2.19 -4.91
C PRO A 35 -3.49 2.85 -4.91
N ILE A 36 -4.33 2.60 -3.89
CA ILE A 36 -5.65 3.23 -3.76
C ILE A 36 -5.50 4.73 -3.56
N CYS A 37 -4.59 5.13 -2.66
CA CYS A 37 -4.31 6.53 -2.41
C CYS A 37 -3.72 7.22 -3.66
N TYR A 38 -2.85 6.54 -4.40
CA TYR A 38 -2.31 7.04 -5.67
C TYR A 38 -3.42 7.25 -6.72
N THR A 39 -4.30 6.27 -6.92
CA THR A 39 -5.45 6.37 -7.83
C THR A 39 -6.39 7.52 -7.44
N PHE A 40 -6.59 7.76 -6.15
CA PHE A 40 -7.37 8.90 -5.66
C PHE A 40 -6.76 10.25 -6.09
N PHE A 41 -5.44 10.42 -5.94
CA PHE A 41 -4.78 11.65 -6.39
C PHE A 41 -4.73 11.78 -7.92
N ARG A 42 -4.57 10.67 -8.64
CA ARG A 42 -4.69 10.63 -10.11
C ARG A 42 -6.08 11.04 -10.57
N MET A 43 -7.14 10.61 -9.90
CA MET A 43 -8.51 11.04 -10.18
C MET A 43 -8.65 12.56 -10.03
N ILE A 44 -8.09 13.14 -8.97
CA ILE A 44 -8.10 14.59 -8.74
C ILE A 44 -7.32 15.35 -9.84
N GLU A 45 -6.20 14.79 -10.29
CA GLU A 45 -5.40 15.38 -11.36
C GLU A 45 -6.10 15.30 -12.73
N ASP A 46 -6.56 14.10 -13.10
CA ASP A 46 -7.08 13.82 -14.44
C ASP A 46 -8.51 14.37 -14.64
N GLN A 47 -9.33 14.40 -13.58
CA GLN A 47 -10.72 14.88 -13.61
C GLN A 47 -10.91 16.20 -12.86
N GLY A 48 -9.83 16.94 -12.63
CA GLY A 48 -9.83 18.14 -11.78
C GLY A 48 -10.82 19.23 -12.20
N ASP A 49 -10.96 19.48 -13.52
CA ASP A 49 -11.92 20.47 -14.01
C ASP A 49 -13.38 20.03 -13.77
N ALA A 50 -13.71 18.77 -14.07
CA ALA A 50 -15.04 18.21 -13.81
C ALA A 50 -15.39 18.21 -12.31
N LEU A 51 -14.44 17.83 -11.46
CA LEU A 51 -14.58 17.88 -10.00
C LEU A 51 -14.85 19.32 -9.52
N CYS A 52 -14.17 20.31 -10.09
CA CYS A 52 -14.39 21.71 -9.75
C CYS A 52 -15.76 22.20 -10.22
N ASP A 53 -16.21 21.78 -11.40
CA ASP A 53 -17.53 22.14 -11.93
C ASP A 53 -18.66 21.57 -11.05
N ASP A 54 -18.58 20.29 -10.68
CA ASP A 54 -19.55 19.64 -9.78
C ASP A 54 -19.53 20.27 -8.38
N LEU A 55 -18.35 20.65 -7.87
CA LEU A 55 -18.21 21.34 -6.58
C LEU A 55 -18.79 22.76 -6.59
N GLU A 56 -18.65 23.47 -7.72
CA GLU A 56 -19.19 24.81 -7.93
C GLU A 56 -20.72 24.79 -8.10
N ASN A 57 -21.24 23.75 -8.75
CA ASN A 57 -22.66 23.57 -9.02
C ASN A 57 -23.43 22.91 -7.87
N GLY A 58 -22.75 22.13 -7.02
CA GLY A 58 -23.35 21.40 -5.89
C GLY A 58 -24.14 20.16 -6.28
N PHE A 59 -23.92 19.63 -7.48
CA PHE A 59 -24.53 18.37 -7.91
C PHE A 59 -23.52 17.50 -8.66
N LEU A 60 -23.63 16.20 -8.49
CA LEU A 60 -22.88 15.20 -9.24
C LEU A 60 -23.30 15.24 -10.72
N SER A 61 -22.35 15.18 -11.64
CA SER A 61 -22.65 15.12 -13.08
C SER A 61 -23.59 13.97 -13.46
N GLU A 62 -24.53 14.22 -14.39
CA GLU A 62 -25.45 13.22 -14.96
C GLU A 62 -24.73 12.12 -15.77
N ASN A 63 -23.46 12.34 -16.11
CA ASN A 63 -22.65 11.36 -16.83
C ASN A 63 -22.33 10.11 -15.99
N PHE A 64 -22.41 10.21 -14.66
CA PHE A 64 -22.18 9.08 -13.76
C PHE A 64 -23.41 8.19 -13.65
N LYS A 65 -23.26 6.91 -14.01
CA LYS A 65 -24.31 5.90 -13.87
C LYS A 65 -24.37 5.42 -12.43
N VAL A 66 -25.16 6.10 -11.62
CA VAL A 66 -25.45 5.76 -10.22
C VAL A 66 -26.95 5.67 -10.03
N ASP A 67 -27.39 4.89 -9.04
CA ASP A 67 -28.79 4.84 -8.64
C ASP A 67 -29.27 6.23 -8.18
N GLU A 68 -30.55 6.54 -8.43
CA GLU A 68 -31.11 7.86 -8.12
C GLU A 68 -31.02 8.19 -6.62
N GLU A 69 -31.23 7.19 -5.76
CA GLU A 69 -31.11 7.35 -4.31
C GLU A 69 -29.69 7.77 -3.90
N VAL A 70 -28.67 7.20 -4.54
CA VAL A 70 -27.26 7.57 -4.30
C VAL A 70 -26.99 8.98 -4.78
N ARG A 71 -27.47 9.35 -5.97
CA ARG A 71 -27.34 10.70 -6.53
C ARG A 71 -27.98 11.75 -5.62
N GLU A 72 -29.20 11.48 -5.16
CA GLU A 72 -29.90 12.34 -4.20
C GLU A 72 -29.15 12.45 -2.87
N GLU A 73 -28.55 11.37 -2.36
CA GLU A 73 -27.74 11.43 -1.14
C GLU A 73 -26.48 12.29 -1.35
N VAL A 74 -25.76 12.08 -2.46
CA VAL A 74 -24.55 12.84 -2.78
C VAL A 74 -24.87 14.33 -2.90
N ASN A 75 -25.86 14.70 -3.71
CA ASN A 75 -26.24 16.09 -3.94
C ASN A 75 -26.72 16.78 -2.67
N ARG A 76 -27.45 16.07 -1.80
CA ARG A 76 -27.93 16.61 -0.52
C ARG A 76 -26.81 16.92 0.47
N ASN A 77 -25.71 16.18 0.41
CA ASN A 77 -24.57 16.34 1.32
C ASN A 77 -23.45 17.19 0.73
N LEU A 78 -23.42 17.37 -0.58
CA LEU A 78 -22.43 18.21 -1.25
C LEU A 78 -22.76 19.69 -1.01
N ARG A 79 -21.84 20.40 -0.36
CA ARG A 79 -21.99 21.84 -0.12
C ARG A 79 -21.44 22.61 -1.30
N VAL A 80 -22.26 23.51 -1.86
CA VAL A 80 -21.82 24.47 -2.88
C VAL A 80 -20.78 25.41 -2.29
N GLU A 81 -19.58 25.43 -2.86
CA GLU A 81 -18.52 26.35 -2.43
C GLU A 81 -17.67 26.82 -3.62
N SER A 82 -18.20 27.77 -4.41
CA SER A 82 -17.54 28.29 -5.62
C SER A 82 -16.14 28.89 -5.37
N HIS A 83 -15.89 29.41 -4.16
CA HIS A 83 -14.54 29.87 -3.78
C HIS A 83 -13.56 28.70 -3.68
N ARG A 84 -13.99 27.58 -3.11
CA ARG A 84 -13.18 26.37 -2.96
C ARG A 84 -12.88 25.74 -4.32
N ALA A 85 -13.88 25.62 -5.20
CA ALA A 85 -13.67 25.12 -6.57
C ALA A 85 -12.59 25.93 -7.32
N ASN A 86 -12.65 27.27 -7.26
CA ASN A 86 -11.65 28.12 -7.88
C ASN A 86 -10.25 28.00 -7.24
N GLN A 87 -10.18 27.79 -5.92
CA GLN A 87 -8.92 27.49 -5.24
C GLN A 87 -8.32 26.17 -5.75
N VAL A 88 -9.11 25.10 -5.78
CA VAL A 88 -8.66 23.77 -6.24
C VAL A 88 -8.14 23.85 -7.68
N ARG A 89 -8.91 24.45 -8.59
CA ARG A 89 -8.52 24.64 -10.00
C ARG A 89 -7.19 25.38 -10.14
N ARG A 90 -6.94 26.41 -9.31
CA ARG A 90 -5.67 27.14 -9.29
C ARG A 90 -4.50 26.30 -8.79
N GLU A 91 -4.70 25.50 -7.73
CA GLU A 91 -3.62 24.67 -7.18
C GLU A 91 -3.26 23.49 -8.09
N LEU A 92 -4.24 22.91 -8.80
CA LEU A 92 -4.02 21.86 -9.80
C LEU A 92 -3.14 22.32 -10.96
N ARG A 93 -3.33 23.55 -11.45
CA ARG A 93 -2.52 24.13 -12.54
C ARG A 93 -1.03 24.29 -12.19
N LYS A 94 -0.67 24.19 -10.92
CA LYS A 94 0.73 24.26 -10.46
C LYS A 94 1.44 22.89 -10.51
N GLY A 95 0.75 21.84 -10.95
CA GLY A 95 1.26 20.48 -11.05
C GLY A 95 1.03 19.66 -9.79
N THR A 96 1.74 18.53 -9.65
CA THR A 96 1.49 17.52 -8.60
C THR A 96 2.40 17.62 -7.38
N ASP A 97 3.53 18.32 -7.48
CA ASP A 97 4.54 18.41 -6.41
C ASP A 97 3.95 19.00 -5.11
N GLY A 98 3.79 18.19 -4.07
CA GLY A 98 3.18 18.60 -2.80
C GLY A 98 1.72 19.03 -2.91
N LEU A 99 0.98 18.54 -3.92
CA LEU A 99 -0.41 18.92 -4.19
C LEU A 99 -1.31 18.77 -2.96
N ALA A 100 -1.15 17.70 -2.17
CA ALA A 100 -1.98 17.43 -1.00
C ALA A 100 -1.95 18.58 0.02
N LEU A 101 -0.77 19.12 0.35
CA LEU A 101 -0.64 20.25 1.29
C LEU A 101 -1.12 21.58 0.70
N ARG A 102 -1.08 21.73 -0.64
CA ARG A 102 -1.64 22.92 -1.31
C ARG A 102 -3.16 22.89 -1.31
N LEU A 103 -3.76 21.73 -1.54
CA LEU A 103 -5.21 21.53 -1.46
C LEU A 103 -5.71 21.61 -0.01
N TRP A 104 -4.98 20.99 0.92
CA TRP A 104 -5.33 20.89 2.34
C TRP A 104 -4.15 21.30 3.24
N PRO A 105 -3.99 22.61 3.54
CA PRO A 105 -2.89 23.11 4.37
C PRO A 105 -2.88 22.56 5.81
N ASN A 106 -4.04 22.09 6.28
CA ASN A 106 -4.21 21.52 7.62
C ASN A 106 -3.95 20.00 7.68
N LEU A 107 -3.64 19.35 6.55
CA LEU A 107 -3.36 17.92 6.47
C LEU A 107 -2.15 17.57 7.36
N LYS A 108 -2.37 16.69 8.34
CA LYS A 108 -1.36 16.28 9.31
C LYS A 108 -0.73 14.95 8.94
N MET A 109 -1.50 14.02 8.38
CA MET A 109 -1.04 12.65 8.16
C MET A 109 -1.78 11.98 7.01
N VAL A 110 -1.05 11.12 6.28
CA VAL A 110 -1.61 10.07 5.43
C VAL A 110 -1.30 8.71 6.05
N HIS A 111 -2.32 7.88 6.28
CA HIS A 111 -2.21 6.54 6.84
C HIS A 111 -2.40 5.49 5.74
N ILE A 112 -1.34 4.76 5.40
CA ILE A 112 -1.31 3.85 4.23
C ILE A 112 -0.31 2.71 4.42
N ALA A 113 -0.58 1.56 3.81
CA ALA A 113 0.36 0.45 3.65
C ALA A 113 1.34 0.79 2.52
N ILE A 114 2.65 0.67 2.81
CA ILE A 114 3.73 1.16 1.94
C ILE A 114 4.88 0.16 1.74
N THR A 115 4.79 -1.02 2.34
CA THR A 115 5.84 -2.06 2.33
C THR A 115 5.49 -3.18 1.35
N GLY A 116 6.49 -3.97 0.94
CA GLY A 116 6.31 -5.05 -0.04
C GLY A 116 5.87 -4.51 -1.40
N ALA A 117 4.91 -5.17 -2.04
CA ALA A 117 4.30 -4.79 -3.33
C ALA A 117 3.81 -3.34 -3.44
N PHE A 118 3.58 -2.65 -2.32
CA PHE A 118 3.07 -1.27 -2.33
C PHE A 118 4.17 -0.20 -2.39
N GLU A 119 5.44 -0.57 -2.24
CA GLU A 119 6.57 0.38 -2.26
C GLU A 119 6.64 1.23 -3.54
N PRO A 120 6.47 0.67 -4.77
CA PRO A 120 6.60 1.45 -6.00
C PRO A 120 5.56 2.57 -6.08
N SER A 121 4.29 2.26 -5.82
CA SER A 121 3.20 3.25 -5.80
C SER A 121 3.40 4.27 -4.68
N TYR A 122 3.87 3.82 -3.50
CA TYR A 122 4.20 4.73 -2.40
C TYR A 122 5.30 5.72 -2.79
N ARG A 123 6.36 5.26 -3.46
CA ARG A 123 7.43 6.15 -3.93
C ARG A 123 6.90 7.23 -4.85
N MET A 124 6.12 6.85 -5.87
CA MET A 124 5.52 7.80 -6.81
C MET A 124 4.63 8.82 -6.07
N LEU A 125 3.78 8.34 -5.17
CA LEU A 125 2.91 9.15 -4.33
C LEU A 125 3.72 10.14 -3.48
N LYS A 126 4.78 9.66 -2.83
CA LYS A 126 5.64 10.44 -1.93
C LYS A 126 6.48 11.49 -2.65
N SER A 127 6.93 11.21 -3.87
CA SER A 127 7.68 12.16 -4.69
C SER A 127 6.81 13.20 -5.40
N SER A 128 5.49 12.97 -5.48
CA SER A 128 4.54 13.86 -6.14
C SER A 128 3.54 14.45 -5.14
N TYR A 129 2.34 13.89 -5.03
CA TYR A 129 1.19 14.50 -4.35
C TYR A 129 1.39 14.75 -2.86
N ILE A 130 1.96 13.79 -2.12
CA ILE A 130 2.05 13.86 -0.65
C ILE A 130 3.43 14.29 -0.15
N LYS A 131 4.22 14.94 -1.01
CA LYS A 131 5.53 15.50 -0.65
C LYS A 131 5.37 16.46 0.54
N GLY A 132 6.20 16.25 1.57
CA GLY A 132 6.16 17.01 2.81
C GLY A 132 5.10 16.56 3.83
N VAL A 133 4.18 15.65 3.47
CA VAL A 133 3.19 15.11 4.42
C VAL A 133 3.81 14.00 5.27
N TYR A 134 3.49 13.97 6.57
CA TYR A 134 3.84 12.84 7.43
C TYR A 134 3.06 11.60 7.00
N VAL A 135 3.75 10.50 6.76
CA VAL A 135 3.13 9.23 6.36
C VAL A 135 3.26 8.26 7.51
N ARG A 136 2.12 7.77 7.99
CA ARG A 136 2.02 6.74 9.00
C ARG A 136 1.81 5.40 8.33
N ARG A 137 2.63 4.40 8.65
CA ARG A 137 2.42 3.03 8.12
C ARG A 137 1.10 2.47 8.63
N PHE A 138 0.44 1.70 7.77
CA PHE A 138 -0.70 0.88 8.15
C PHE A 138 -0.25 -0.36 8.92
N ILE A 139 -1.17 -0.93 9.71
CA ILE A 139 -0.94 -2.19 10.42
C ILE A 139 -0.66 -3.34 9.46
N HIS A 140 0.17 -4.30 9.90
CA HIS A 140 0.34 -5.56 9.19
C HIS A 140 -0.84 -6.46 9.54
N VAL A 141 -1.78 -6.60 8.62
CA VAL A 141 -3.05 -7.31 8.80
C VAL A 141 -3.43 -8.09 7.55
N SER A 142 -4.19 -9.15 7.75
CA SER A 142 -4.87 -9.89 6.69
C SER A 142 -6.30 -10.25 7.10
N THR A 143 -7.00 -10.99 6.23
CA THR A 143 -8.33 -11.55 6.52
C THR A 143 -8.32 -12.56 7.66
N GLU A 144 -7.18 -13.22 7.92
CA GLU A 144 -7.01 -14.23 8.94
C GLU A 144 -6.70 -13.65 10.32
N ALA A 145 -5.83 -12.62 10.40
CA ALA A 145 -5.41 -12.00 11.66
C ALA A 145 -4.74 -10.63 11.48
N ALA A 146 -4.75 -9.81 12.53
CA ALA A 146 -3.83 -8.69 12.66
C ALA A 146 -2.50 -9.19 13.24
N ILE A 147 -1.42 -9.05 12.49
CA ILE A 147 -0.11 -9.61 12.87
C ILE A 147 0.65 -8.63 13.76
N GLY A 148 0.67 -7.36 13.39
CA GLY A 148 1.42 -6.37 14.14
C GLY A 148 1.16 -4.93 13.75
N ALA A 149 1.58 -4.03 14.63
CA ALA A 149 1.47 -2.59 14.46
C ALA A 149 2.84 -1.97 14.17
N PRO A 150 2.94 -0.93 13.33
CA PRO A 150 4.19 -0.24 13.10
C PRO A 150 4.75 0.32 14.39
N GLN A 151 6.03 0.07 14.65
CA GLN A 151 6.75 0.82 15.64
C GLN A 151 7.10 2.18 15.05
N GLU A 152 6.27 3.19 15.35
CA GLU A 152 6.50 4.57 14.94
C GLU A 152 6.38 5.50 16.15
N SER A 153 7.42 6.31 16.38
CA SER A 153 7.30 7.52 17.19
C SER A 153 7.12 8.72 16.27
N ILE A 154 6.21 9.63 16.61
CA ILE A 154 6.02 10.92 15.92
C ILE A 154 7.34 11.73 15.90
N ALA A 155 8.26 11.46 16.83
CA ALA A 155 9.56 12.11 16.93
C ALA A 155 10.68 11.45 16.08
N ASP A 156 10.44 10.29 15.47
CA ASP A 156 11.46 9.56 14.70
C ASP A 156 11.48 10.04 13.24
N SER A 157 12.01 11.24 13.03
CA SER A 157 12.49 11.71 11.72
C SER A 157 13.88 11.14 11.37
N GLY A 158 14.27 10.00 11.96
CA GLY A 158 15.60 9.41 11.87
C GLY A 158 15.63 7.95 11.38
N GLU A 159 16.84 7.47 11.09
CA GLU A 159 17.21 6.16 10.52
C GLU A 159 17.02 4.96 11.47
N LYS A 160 16.03 4.97 12.38
CA LYS A 160 15.78 3.78 13.21
C LYS A 160 15.14 2.65 12.38
N PRO A 161 15.38 1.36 12.75
CA PRO A 161 14.79 0.22 12.06
C PRO A 161 13.28 0.36 11.99
N ARG A 162 12.73 0.39 10.77
CA ARG A 162 11.30 0.60 10.51
C ARG A 162 10.60 -0.76 10.55
N GLY A 163 10.35 -1.26 11.75
CA GLY A 163 9.69 -2.55 11.94
C GLY A 163 8.24 -2.46 12.41
N TYR A 164 7.65 -3.62 12.60
CA TYR A 164 6.37 -3.87 13.24
C TYR A 164 6.61 -4.59 14.56
N VAL A 165 5.70 -4.41 15.52
CA VAL A 165 5.65 -5.20 16.76
C VAL A 165 4.42 -6.09 16.76
N PHE A 166 4.54 -7.31 17.28
CA PHE A 166 3.45 -8.28 17.23
C PHE A 166 2.26 -7.86 18.08
N ALA A 167 1.06 -8.07 17.54
CA ALA A 167 -0.20 -7.87 18.24
C ALA A 167 -0.60 -9.15 18.99
N HIS A 168 0.00 -9.38 20.16
CA HIS A 168 -0.14 -10.63 20.93
C HIS A 168 -1.59 -11.04 21.25
N SER A 169 -2.53 -10.09 21.28
CA SER A 169 -3.94 -10.37 21.54
C SER A 169 -4.73 -10.81 20.30
N SER A 170 -4.18 -10.69 19.09
CA SER A 170 -4.90 -11.01 17.85
C SER A 170 -4.85 -12.48 17.48
N ALA A 171 -3.72 -13.16 17.73
CA ALA A 171 -3.50 -14.56 17.41
C ALA A 171 -2.38 -15.12 18.29
N PHE A 172 -2.33 -16.44 18.41
CA PHE A 172 -1.16 -17.12 18.91
C PHE A 172 -0.18 -17.34 17.75
N PHE A 173 1.09 -16.97 17.95
CA PHE A 173 2.11 -16.98 16.91
C PHE A 173 3.14 -18.07 17.16
N GLU A 174 3.43 -18.84 16.12
CA GLU A 174 4.57 -19.75 16.02
C GLU A 174 5.43 -19.34 14.82
N PHE A 175 6.69 -19.77 14.80
CA PHE A 175 7.66 -19.33 13.80
C PHE A 175 8.51 -20.50 13.30
N ILE A 176 8.58 -20.69 11.99
CA ILE A 176 9.48 -21.65 11.34
C ILE A 176 10.73 -20.89 10.87
N PRO A 177 11.96 -21.28 11.23
CA PRO A 177 13.17 -20.70 10.65
C PRO A 177 13.18 -20.80 9.11
N GLU A 178 13.65 -19.76 8.43
CA GLU A 178 13.66 -19.69 6.95
C GLU A 178 14.35 -20.90 6.29
N ASP A 179 15.41 -21.42 6.90
CA ASP A 179 16.15 -22.61 6.44
C ASP A 179 15.44 -23.95 6.70
N GLU A 180 14.42 -23.96 7.55
CA GLU A 180 13.60 -25.14 7.84
C GLU A 180 12.23 -25.12 7.12
N MET A 181 11.88 -24.07 6.38
CA MET A 181 10.57 -23.91 5.73
C MET A 181 10.16 -25.08 4.81
N ASP A 182 11.14 -25.76 4.20
CA ASP A 182 10.93 -26.88 3.28
C ASP A 182 10.97 -28.26 3.98
N SER A 183 11.22 -28.28 5.29
CA SER A 183 11.22 -29.51 6.09
C SER A 183 9.82 -30.11 6.17
N ALA A 184 9.71 -31.43 6.15
CA ALA A 184 8.45 -32.14 6.36
C ALA A 184 7.92 -31.99 7.80
N SER A 185 8.81 -31.68 8.75
CA SER A 185 8.47 -31.46 10.16
C SER A 185 9.37 -30.34 10.72
N PRO A 186 9.12 -29.09 10.34
CA PRO A 186 9.93 -27.97 10.78
C PRO A 186 9.81 -27.77 12.29
N LYS A 187 10.92 -27.41 12.93
CA LYS A 187 10.89 -26.97 14.31
C LYS A 187 10.24 -25.59 14.36
N THR A 188 9.28 -25.42 15.28
CA THR A 188 8.66 -24.13 15.53
C THR A 188 9.20 -23.48 16.79
N PHE A 189 9.22 -22.15 16.78
CA PHE A 189 9.62 -21.29 17.87
C PHE A 189 8.44 -20.42 18.29
N PHE A 190 8.41 -20.01 19.57
CA PHE A 190 7.50 -19.01 20.08
C PHE A 190 8.14 -17.61 20.04
N LEU A 191 7.32 -16.57 20.28
CA LEU A 191 7.73 -15.16 20.25
C LEU A 191 8.99 -14.87 21.08
N ASP A 192 9.07 -15.42 22.29
CA ASP A 192 10.18 -15.23 23.24
C ASP A 192 11.48 -15.94 22.82
N GLN A 193 11.40 -16.83 21.83
CA GLN A 193 12.53 -17.63 21.35
C GLN A 193 13.15 -17.08 20.06
N LEU A 194 12.58 -15.99 19.52
CA LEU A 194 13.07 -15.36 18.31
C LEU A 194 14.41 -14.65 18.54
N GLN A 195 15.25 -14.60 17.49
CA GLN A 195 16.58 -14.02 17.57
C GLN A 195 16.75 -12.88 16.56
N VAL A 196 17.36 -11.78 17.01
CA VAL A 196 17.69 -10.65 16.12
C VAL A 196 18.55 -11.14 14.95
N GLY A 197 18.22 -10.68 13.75
CA GLY A 197 18.92 -11.02 12.51
C GLY A 197 18.41 -12.29 11.84
N GLN A 198 17.64 -13.13 12.54
CA GLN A 198 17.07 -14.34 11.98
C GLN A 198 15.74 -14.06 11.25
N THR A 199 15.47 -14.90 10.25
CA THR A 199 14.28 -14.83 9.42
C THR A 199 13.38 -16.03 9.71
N TYR A 200 12.07 -15.79 9.78
CA TYR A 200 11.09 -16.81 10.10
C TYR A 200 9.84 -16.67 9.24
N GLU A 201 9.21 -17.79 8.90
CA GLU A 201 7.83 -17.81 8.43
C GLU A 201 6.87 -17.82 9.62
N VAL A 202 5.82 -17.01 9.52
CA VAL A 202 4.80 -16.89 10.56
C VAL A 202 3.78 -18.02 10.44
N ILE A 203 3.46 -18.64 11.57
CA ILE A 203 2.32 -19.51 11.76
C ILE A 203 1.36 -18.82 12.73
N ILE A 204 0.07 -18.89 12.44
CA ILE A 204 -0.97 -18.34 13.31
C ILE A 204 -1.94 -19.42 13.79
N THR A 205 -2.38 -19.27 15.04
CA THR A 205 -3.58 -19.91 15.57
C THR A 205 -4.55 -18.84 16.03
N THR A 206 -5.78 -18.86 15.51
CA THR A 206 -6.78 -17.81 15.73
C THR A 206 -8.03 -18.37 16.43
N GLN A 207 -8.78 -17.49 17.11
CA GLN A 207 -10.03 -17.88 17.77
C GLN A 207 -11.11 -18.36 16.79
N ASN A 208 -10.98 -18.00 15.51
CA ASN A 208 -11.95 -18.32 14.46
C ASN A 208 -11.66 -19.64 13.74
N GLY A 209 -10.79 -20.49 14.31
CA GLY A 209 -10.63 -21.88 13.87
C GLY A 209 -9.47 -22.17 12.94
N LEU A 210 -8.54 -21.22 12.73
CA LEU A 210 -7.25 -21.53 12.11
C LEU A 210 -6.31 -22.06 13.20
N TYR A 211 -5.77 -23.26 13.01
CA TYR A 211 -4.86 -23.92 13.97
C TYR A 211 -3.55 -24.25 13.29
N ARG A 212 -2.45 -23.71 13.83
CA ARG A 212 -1.10 -23.83 13.26
C ARG A 212 -1.07 -23.58 11.74
N TYR A 213 -1.85 -22.59 11.30
CA TYR A 213 -1.97 -22.23 9.90
C TYR A 213 -0.69 -21.51 9.45
N ARG A 214 0.01 -22.06 8.45
CA ARG A 214 1.16 -21.38 7.81
C ARG A 214 0.63 -20.13 7.12
N PHE A 215 0.96 -18.98 7.70
CA PHE A 215 0.48 -17.69 7.22
C PHE A 215 1.12 -17.31 5.87
N GLY A 216 2.31 -17.85 5.62
CA GLY A 216 3.07 -17.66 4.40
C GLY A 216 3.93 -16.41 4.41
N ASP A 217 3.67 -15.44 5.29
CA ASP A 217 4.54 -14.27 5.39
C ASP A 217 5.83 -14.60 6.14
N VAL A 218 6.93 -14.14 5.58
CA VAL A 218 8.28 -14.30 6.09
C VAL A 218 8.77 -12.96 6.62
N ILE A 219 9.27 -12.98 7.85
CA ILE A 219 9.66 -11.79 8.62
C ILE A 219 11.08 -11.93 9.14
N LYS A 220 11.81 -10.81 9.23
CA LYS A 220 13.13 -10.76 9.87
C LYS A 220 13.04 -10.01 11.18
N VAL A 221 13.56 -10.59 12.25
CA VAL A 221 13.61 -9.93 13.55
C VAL A 221 14.75 -8.92 13.55
N VAL A 222 14.46 -7.67 13.89
CA VAL A 222 15.42 -6.55 13.83
C VAL A 222 15.69 -5.91 15.18
N GLY A 223 14.94 -6.29 16.22
CA GLY A 223 15.12 -5.79 17.58
C GLY A 223 13.99 -6.25 18.48
N PHE A 224 13.90 -5.63 19.65
CA PHE A 224 12.86 -5.87 20.64
C PHE A 224 12.40 -4.55 21.28
N ILE A 225 11.11 -4.46 21.60
CA ILE A 225 10.59 -3.52 22.60
C ILE A 225 10.23 -4.35 23.81
N ASP A 226 10.97 -4.17 24.90
CA ASP A 226 10.91 -5.06 26.05
C ASP A 226 11.08 -6.53 25.61
N GLU A 227 10.04 -7.35 25.75
CA GLU A 227 10.02 -8.76 25.33
C GLU A 227 9.36 -8.98 23.95
N ASN A 228 8.76 -7.95 23.34
CA ASN A 228 8.06 -8.06 22.07
C ASN A 228 9.04 -7.87 20.88
N PRO A 229 9.22 -8.88 20.00
CA PRO A 229 10.08 -8.75 18.84
C PRO A 229 9.60 -7.64 17.88
N ILE A 230 10.55 -6.85 17.43
CA ILE A 230 10.40 -5.94 16.30
C ILE A 230 10.79 -6.70 15.04
N TYR A 231 9.94 -6.69 14.02
CA TYR A 231 10.17 -7.41 12.78
C TYR A 231 9.97 -6.56 11.52
N GLU A 232 10.69 -6.91 10.46
CA GLU A 232 10.49 -6.37 9.11
C GLU A 232 9.85 -7.45 8.24
N PHE A 233 8.84 -7.08 7.46
CA PHE A 233 8.29 -7.96 6.42
C PHE A 233 9.33 -8.17 5.32
N LYS A 234 9.58 -9.44 4.94
CA LYS A 234 10.53 -9.78 3.89
C LYS A 234 9.82 -10.14 2.60
N TYR A 235 8.93 -11.12 2.63
CA TYR A 235 8.18 -11.59 1.46
C TYR A 235 7.08 -12.56 1.87
N ARG A 236 6.21 -12.94 0.93
CA ARG A 236 5.25 -14.04 1.11
C ARG A 236 5.74 -15.27 0.37
N SER A 237 5.80 -16.41 1.05
CA SER A 237 6.36 -17.67 0.52
C SER A 237 5.66 -18.16 -0.75
N GLY A 238 4.35 -17.92 -0.87
CA GLY A 238 3.57 -18.23 -2.07
C GLY A 238 3.67 -17.21 -3.22
N GLN A 239 4.43 -16.13 -3.05
CA GLN A 239 4.64 -15.08 -4.07
C GLN A 239 6.10 -14.99 -4.54
N LEU A 240 6.85 -16.08 -4.36
CA LEU A 240 8.22 -16.20 -4.87
C LEU A 240 8.18 -16.61 -6.34
N LEU A 241 9.12 -16.09 -7.15
CA LEU A 241 9.47 -16.71 -8.43
C LEU A 241 10.57 -17.76 -8.18
N ASN A 242 10.33 -18.97 -8.65
CA ASN A 242 11.21 -20.12 -8.50
C ASN A 242 11.10 -21.08 -9.70
N LEU A 243 12.12 -21.12 -10.57
CA LEU A 243 12.17 -22.04 -11.71
C LEU A 243 12.92 -23.34 -11.40
N LYS A 244 13.87 -23.33 -10.46
CA LYS A 244 14.60 -24.53 -10.05
C LYS A 244 14.74 -24.65 -8.54
N THR A 245 15.43 -23.71 -7.91
CA THR A 245 15.73 -23.73 -6.46
C THR A 245 15.92 -22.34 -5.87
N GLU A 246 16.14 -21.34 -6.72
CA GLU A 246 16.23 -19.95 -6.31
C GLU A 246 14.88 -19.46 -5.77
N LYS A 247 14.91 -18.81 -4.61
CA LYS A 247 13.75 -18.14 -4.04
C LYS A 247 13.86 -16.66 -4.37
N THR A 248 13.36 -16.26 -5.53
CA THR A 248 13.36 -14.85 -5.92
C THR A 248 12.13 -14.20 -5.32
N SER A 249 12.33 -13.52 -4.19
CA SER A 249 11.28 -12.70 -3.59
C SER A 249 10.97 -11.47 -4.43
N GLU A 250 9.77 -10.93 -4.22
CA GLU A 250 9.37 -9.65 -4.82
C GLU A 250 10.41 -8.56 -4.60
N ASN A 251 10.96 -8.43 -3.38
CA ASN A 251 11.98 -7.42 -3.09
C ASN A 251 13.25 -7.63 -3.94
N VAL A 252 13.72 -8.87 -4.08
CA VAL A 252 14.91 -9.18 -4.90
C VAL A 252 14.64 -8.88 -6.37
N PHE A 253 13.46 -9.27 -6.87
CA PHE A 253 13.05 -8.97 -8.24
C PHE A 253 12.95 -7.47 -8.48
N TYR A 254 12.35 -6.74 -7.54
CA TYR A 254 12.18 -5.31 -7.60
C TYR A 254 13.52 -4.57 -7.52
N ASP A 255 14.44 -4.97 -6.65
CA ASP A 255 15.80 -4.40 -6.58
C ASP A 255 16.54 -4.57 -7.91
N ALA A 256 16.41 -5.74 -8.57
CA ALA A 256 16.97 -5.97 -9.90
C ALA A 256 16.30 -5.10 -10.97
N LEU A 257 14.98 -4.97 -10.93
CA LEU A 257 14.20 -4.10 -11.82
C LEU A 257 14.62 -2.62 -11.66
N ARG A 258 14.86 -2.19 -10.42
CA ARG A 258 15.35 -0.85 -10.08
C ARG A 258 16.76 -0.59 -10.57
N ALA A 259 17.65 -1.57 -10.45
CA ALA A 259 18.99 -1.47 -11.01
C ALA A 259 18.94 -1.30 -12.54
N ALA A 260 18.05 -2.03 -13.22
CA ALA A 260 17.85 -1.90 -14.66
C ALA A 260 17.26 -0.53 -15.06
N GLU A 261 16.28 -0.02 -14.31
CA GLU A 261 15.67 1.29 -14.55
C GLU A 261 16.70 2.44 -14.54
N MET A 262 17.75 2.34 -13.71
CA MET A 262 18.82 3.34 -13.66
C MET A 262 19.60 3.48 -14.98
N GLU A 263 19.56 2.47 -15.84
CA GLU A 263 20.19 2.51 -17.17
C GLU A 263 19.28 3.18 -18.22
N TRP A 264 17.99 3.36 -17.94
CA TRP A 264 17.03 3.92 -18.89
C TRP A 264 17.06 5.45 -18.86
N LYS A 265 17.09 6.08 -20.04
CA LYS A 265 17.08 7.55 -20.15
C LYS A 265 15.66 8.07 -20.32
N GLY A 266 15.18 8.82 -19.34
CA GLY A 266 13.89 9.53 -19.41
C GLY A 266 12.66 8.62 -19.30
N MET A 267 12.82 7.41 -18.78
CA MET A 267 11.76 6.45 -18.53
C MET A 267 11.75 6.07 -17.05
N SER A 268 10.58 5.76 -16.52
CA SER A 268 10.41 5.25 -15.16
C SER A 268 9.43 4.09 -15.15
N ILE A 269 9.65 3.14 -14.25
CA ILE A 269 8.73 2.03 -14.02
C ILE A 269 7.49 2.59 -13.33
N MET A 270 6.35 2.44 -14.01
CA MET A 270 5.03 2.80 -13.50
C MET A 270 4.41 1.64 -12.72
N ASP A 271 4.50 0.42 -13.28
CA ASP A 271 3.99 -0.82 -12.71
C ASP A 271 4.79 -1.99 -13.29
N TYR A 272 4.71 -3.18 -12.68
CA TYR A 272 5.33 -4.39 -13.20
C TYR A 272 4.54 -5.64 -12.86
N THR A 273 4.70 -6.67 -13.70
CA THR A 273 4.29 -8.03 -13.37
C THR A 273 5.38 -9.00 -13.78
N ALA A 274 5.48 -10.12 -13.08
CA ALA A 274 6.42 -11.16 -13.39
C ALA A 274 5.76 -12.52 -13.15
N THR A 275 6.09 -13.47 -14.02
CA THR A 275 5.62 -14.84 -13.91
C THR A 275 6.70 -15.79 -14.36
N GLU A 276 6.67 -17.00 -13.81
CA GLU A 276 7.56 -18.09 -14.20
C GLU A 276 7.19 -18.55 -15.61
N SER A 277 8.13 -18.39 -16.55
CA SER A 277 7.94 -18.95 -17.88
C SER A 277 8.25 -20.45 -17.84
N THR A 278 7.22 -21.28 -17.98
CA THR A 278 7.39 -22.74 -18.18
C THR A 278 7.89 -23.08 -19.58
N ASN A 279 7.94 -22.10 -20.49
CA ASN A 279 8.58 -22.20 -21.80
C ASN A 279 10.10 -22.08 -21.65
N VAL A 280 10.69 -23.07 -20.99
CA VAL A 280 12.14 -23.23 -20.89
C VAL A 280 12.66 -23.70 -22.26
N GLN A 281 12.78 -22.79 -23.22
CA GLN A 281 13.60 -23.05 -24.39
C GLN A 281 15.07 -22.93 -23.95
N LEU A 282 15.81 -24.02 -24.07
CA LEU A 282 17.27 -24.02 -23.94
C LEU A 282 17.83 -23.06 -25.00
N ILE A 283 18.13 -21.82 -24.61
CA ILE A 283 18.85 -20.89 -25.48
C ILE A 283 20.28 -21.45 -25.62
N PRO A 284 20.80 -21.68 -26.84
CA PRO A 284 22.17 -22.12 -27.03
C PRO A 284 23.12 -21.11 -26.39
N GLY A 285 23.84 -21.51 -25.33
CA GLY A 285 24.76 -20.64 -24.59
C GLY A 285 24.54 -20.55 -23.08
N GLY A 286 23.49 -21.18 -22.52
CA GLY A 286 23.34 -21.35 -21.07
C GLY A 286 22.94 -20.10 -20.28
N ILE A 287 22.47 -19.05 -20.96
CA ILE A 287 21.89 -17.87 -20.32
C ILE A 287 20.37 -18.03 -20.31
N TRP A 288 19.80 -18.04 -19.12
CA TRP A 288 18.35 -18.11 -18.90
C TRP A 288 17.82 -16.69 -18.73
N THR A 289 16.74 -16.37 -19.44
CA THR A 289 16.15 -15.03 -19.42
C THR A 289 14.77 -15.09 -18.77
N TYR A 290 14.53 -14.25 -17.76
CA TYR A 290 13.17 -13.95 -17.32
C TYR A 290 12.51 -13.07 -18.38
N ILE A 291 11.32 -13.46 -18.85
CA ILE A 291 10.52 -12.59 -19.72
C ILE A 291 9.73 -11.67 -18.81
N ILE A 292 10.14 -10.40 -18.77
CA ILE A 292 9.40 -9.34 -18.09
C ILE A 292 8.32 -8.88 -19.06
N TYR A 293 7.06 -9.02 -18.67
CA TYR A 293 5.96 -8.34 -19.34
C TYR A 293 5.85 -6.96 -18.69
N ALA A 294 6.22 -5.92 -19.44
CA ALA A 294 6.05 -4.52 -19.07
C ALA A 294 4.90 -3.90 -19.86
#